data_AF-A0A965WJQ5-F1
#
_entry.id   AF-A0A965WJQ5-F1
#
_cell.length_a   1.000
_cell.length_b   1.000
_cell.length_c   1.000
_cell.angle_alpha   90.00
_cell.angle_beta   90.00
_cell.angle_gamma   90.00
#
_symmetry.space_group_name_H-M   'P 1'
#
loop_
_entity.id
_entity.type
_entity.pdbx_description
1 polymer ?
#
loop_
_entity_poly.entity_id
_entity_poly.type
_entity_poly.pdbx_seq_one_letter_code
_entity_poly.pdbx_strand_id
1 'polypeptide(L)'
;RIYSIIGASSKRGNNDLIGGFGVGKWSLCSLVNNFQAISRFNGTRSQYFISLQANGLPDIRLIKSEATTERNGFEVKFLCPDRYINEFNEKLVKAYRFFSVKPNVFRDGQKYEVNFNPEKVTFDGGTENFNIYEGFGSPVVVMGGVGYRLPVETLLENKKFDKFRGLLKCNLAIHVPIGEYSITPSREAIQLDDLTMTRMLTKLDQIVDSFIPKMQADMDSFTGNTWEAKLKLKTLREQFTFLPDTLKLNWKGKPLTATAMSVKDAKVDLYLTASWNKKISIDSGVKNIEANKKAFLFLDDLKVGGVGRAKQVILEKKKNDSYASYAFYILKASEKAKFIQETGWVGDITLTSSLPKVPSKGKTSTSSGTQANGTFRMRSGRNYGIHDCVCFYDAAENKDTKQFVIFPSVSNKVYGQLQASYVDPIIAILSDESKEKFAALFLAQAEYDKFNDSTFDGKPVVKFNELVKTKKFQDLI
;
A
#
# COMPACT_ATOMS: atom_id res chain seq x y z
N ARG A 1 -33.00 -12.44 -35.64
CA ARG A 1 -32.54 -13.84 -35.50
C ARG A 1 -31.38 -14.02 -34.51
N ILE A 2 -30.26 -13.28 -34.61
CA ILE A 2 -29.14 -13.45 -33.66
C ILE A 2 -29.53 -13.13 -32.21
N TYR A 3 -30.39 -12.13 -31.99
CA TYR A 3 -30.79 -11.73 -30.63
C TYR A 3 -31.52 -12.85 -29.88
N SER A 4 -32.37 -13.63 -30.56
CA SER A 4 -33.22 -14.67 -29.96
C SER A 4 -32.52 -15.98 -29.63
N ILE A 5 -31.27 -16.17 -30.05
CA ILE A 5 -30.54 -17.43 -29.86
C ILE A 5 -29.49 -17.23 -28.76
N ILE A 6 -29.61 -17.97 -27.66
CA ILE A 6 -28.62 -17.99 -26.57
C ILE A 6 -27.30 -18.56 -27.12
N GLY A 7 -26.18 -17.89 -26.85
CA GLY A 7 -24.86 -18.33 -27.32
C GLY A 7 -24.52 -17.93 -28.77
N ALA A 8 -25.49 -17.44 -29.55
CA ALA A 8 -25.25 -16.95 -30.89
C ALA A 8 -24.58 -15.57 -30.88
N SER A 9 -23.47 -15.46 -31.62
CA SER A 9 -22.76 -14.22 -31.89
C SER A 9 -22.20 -14.24 -33.32
N SER A 10 -22.37 -13.14 -34.05
CA SER A 10 -21.71 -12.92 -35.35
C SER A 10 -20.23 -12.55 -35.21
N LYS A 11 -19.74 -12.37 -33.98
CA LYS A 11 -18.36 -11.94 -33.67
C LYS A 11 -17.44 -13.11 -33.30
N ARG A 12 -17.95 -14.34 -33.34
CA ARG A 12 -17.18 -15.52 -32.95
C ARG A 12 -16.01 -15.73 -33.92
N GLY A 13 -14.82 -15.99 -33.38
CA GLY A 13 -13.61 -16.18 -34.18
C GLY A 13 -12.97 -14.89 -34.69
N ASN A 14 -13.46 -13.72 -34.30
CA ASN A 14 -12.85 -12.44 -34.62
C ASN A 14 -12.37 -11.76 -33.32
N ASN A 15 -11.05 -11.74 -33.12
CA ASN A 15 -10.42 -11.14 -31.95
C ASN A 15 -10.24 -9.61 -32.07
N ASP A 16 -10.68 -8.99 -33.16
CA ASP A 16 -10.78 -7.53 -33.26
C ASP A 16 -12.09 -7.00 -32.64
N LEU A 17 -13.04 -7.90 -32.34
CA LEU A 17 -14.37 -7.56 -31.87
C LEU A 17 -14.69 -8.14 -30.49
N ILE A 18 -15.15 -7.28 -29.58
CA ILE A 18 -15.60 -7.70 -28.24
C ILE A 18 -17.00 -8.33 -28.31
N GLY A 19 -17.21 -9.40 -27.54
CA GLY A 19 -18.54 -10.02 -27.33
C GLY A 19 -18.82 -11.27 -28.17
N GLY A 20 -17.86 -12.19 -28.28
CA GLY A 20 -17.98 -13.44 -29.05
C GLY A 20 -18.90 -14.52 -28.43
N PHE A 21 -19.21 -14.47 -27.14
CA PHE A 21 -19.95 -15.55 -26.45
C PHE A 21 -21.44 -15.62 -26.76
N GLY A 22 -22.06 -14.51 -27.18
CA GLY A 22 -23.49 -14.49 -27.54
C GLY A 22 -24.47 -14.56 -26.35
N VAL A 23 -24.00 -14.42 -25.12
CA VAL A 23 -24.83 -14.43 -23.90
C VAL A 23 -25.03 -13.04 -23.28
N GLY A 24 -24.13 -12.09 -23.53
CA GLY A 24 -24.13 -10.78 -22.86
C GLY A 24 -25.40 -9.94 -23.08
N LYS A 25 -26.08 -10.10 -24.22
CA LYS A 25 -27.36 -9.45 -24.52
C LYS A 25 -28.47 -9.79 -23.52
N TRP A 26 -28.35 -10.90 -22.81
CA TRP A 26 -29.30 -11.35 -21.79
C TRP A 26 -28.95 -10.89 -20.37
N SER A 27 -27.83 -10.17 -20.17
CA SER A 27 -27.47 -9.64 -18.86
C SER A 27 -28.53 -8.71 -18.28
N LEU A 28 -29.30 -8.00 -19.12
CA LEU A 28 -30.41 -7.16 -18.68
C LEU A 28 -31.52 -7.95 -17.95
N CYS A 29 -31.67 -9.23 -18.27
CA CYS A 29 -32.62 -10.12 -17.61
C CYS A 29 -32.29 -10.38 -16.13
N SER A 30 -31.08 -10.06 -15.66
CA SER A 30 -30.77 -10.09 -14.21
C SER A 30 -31.31 -8.88 -13.45
N LEU A 31 -31.72 -7.82 -14.16
CA LEU A 31 -32.22 -6.58 -13.56
C LEU A 31 -33.73 -6.44 -13.70
N VAL A 32 -34.30 -6.89 -14.84
CA VAL A 32 -35.72 -6.72 -15.17
C VAL A 32 -36.28 -7.96 -15.85
N ASN A 33 -37.56 -8.25 -15.59
CA ASN A 33 -38.27 -9.36 -16.22
C ASN A 33 -38.74 -9.05 -17.64
N ASN A 34 -38.78 -7.78 -18.03
CA ASN A 34 -39.13 -7.37 -19.39
C ASN A 34 -38.45 -6.07 -19.80
N PHE A 35 -38.27 -5.90 -21.11
CA PHE A 35 -37.70 -4.69 -21.71
C PHE A 35 -38.08 -4.60 -23.20
N GLN A 36 -37.86 -3.43 -23.79
CA GLN A 36 -38.07 -3.20 -25.22
C GLN A 36 -36.75 -3.14 -25.95
N ALA A 37 -36.73 -3.70 -27.16
CA ALA A 37 -35.63 -3.58 -28.10
C ALA A 37 -36.15 -2.97 -29.41
N ILE A 38 -35.47 -1.95 -29.93
CA ILE A 38 -35.85 -1.27 -31.16
C ILE A 38 -34.68 -1.38 -32.13
N SER A 39 -34.91 -2.05 -33.26
CA SER A 39 -33.95 -2.13 -34.36
C SER A 39 -34.34 -1.14 -35.45
N ARG A 40 -33.39 -0.32 -35.89
CA ARG A 40 -33.49 0.52 -37.08
C ARG A 40 -32.43 0.02 -38.05
N PHE A 41 -32.85 -0.56 -39.16
CA PHE A 41 -31.91 -1.13 -40.12
C PHE A 41 -32.47 -1.04 -41.53
N ASN A 42 -31.72 -0.41 -42.43
CA ASN A 42 -32.02 -0.27 -43.86
C ASN A 42 -33.46 0.21 -44.12
N GLY A 43 -33.83 1.33 -43.49
CA GLY A 43 -35.12 1.96 -43.68
C GLY A 43 -36.30 1.29 -42.97
N THR A 44 -36.06 0.25 -42.15
CA THR A 44 -37.10 -0.42 -41.36
C THR A 44 -36.85 -0.25 -39.86
N ARG A 45 -37.88 0.19 -39.13
CA ARG A 45 -37.94 0.27 -37.67
C ARG A 45 -38.81 -0.87 -37.13
N SER A 46 -38.22 -1.78 -36.38
CA SER A 46 -38.92 -2.91 -35.76
C SER A 46 -38.79 -2.82 -34.24
N GLN A 47 -39.93 -2.80 -33.55
CA GLN A 47 -40.02 -2.76 -32.09
C GLN A 47 -40.38 -4.14 -31.56
N TYR A 48 -39.58 -4.62 -30.62
CA TYR A 48 -39.73 -5.90 -29.96
C TYR A 48 -39.97 -5.72 -28.47
N PHE A 49 -40.87 -6.53 -27.92
CA PHE A 49 -41.02 -6.70 -26.48
C PHE A 49 -40.39 -8.01 -26.07
N ILE A 50 -39.53 -7.95 -25.06
CA ILE A 50 -38.77 -9.10 -24.56
C ILE A 50 -39.17 -9.33 -23.11
N SER A 51 -39.56 -10.56 -22.76
CA SER A 51 -39.98 -10.93 -21.41
C SER A 51 -39.47 -12.31 -21.01
N LEU A 52 -39.08 -12.48 -19.75
CA LEU A 52 -38.78 -13.80 -19.19
C LEU A 52 -40.07 -14.56 -18.89
N GLN A 53 -40.17 -15.78 -19.40
CA GLN A 53 -41.23 -16.72 -19.05
C GLN A 53 -40.99 -17.34 -17.67
N ALA A 54 -42.01 -18.00 -17.11
CA ALA A 54 -41.92 -18.66 -15.80
C ALA A 54 -40.85 -19.76 -15.73
N ASN A 55 -40.50 -20.37 -16.87
CA ASN A 55 -39.44 -21.36 -17.02
C ASN A 55 -38.03 -20.72 -17.16
N GLY A 56 -37.91 -19.39 -17.09
CA GLY A 56 -36.65 -18.65 -17.22
C GLY A 56 -36.20 -18.39 -18.66
N LEU A 57 -36.93 -18.85 -19.69
CA LEU A 57 -36.58 -18.61 -21.08
C LEU A 57 -37.11 -17.25 -21.57
N PRO A 58 -36.36 -16.51 -22.39
CA PRO A 58 -36.83 -15.26 -22.96
C PRO A 58 -37.82 -15.50 -24.10
N ASP A 59 -38.98 -14.85 -24.02
CA ASP A 59 -39.93 -14.67 -25.12
C ASP A 59 -39.66 -13.33 -25.82
N ILE A 60 -39.65 -13.32 -27.15
CA ILE A 60 -39.46 -12.12 -27.96
C ILE A 60 -40.65 -11.99 -28.92
N ARG A 61 -41.42 -10.91 -28.75
CA ARG A 61 -42.56 -10.60 -29.61
C ARG A 61 -42.30 -9.36 -30.44
N LEU A 62 -42.55 -9.45 -31.75
CA LEU A 62 -42.60 -8.27 -32.61
C LEU A 62 -43.89 -7.51 -32.29
N ILE A 63 -43.76 -6.24 -31.91
CA ILE A 63 -44.89 -5.37 -31.60
C ILE A 63 -45.32 -4.58 -32.84
N LYS A 64 -44.35 -3.99 -33.53
CA LYS A 64 -44.58 -3.14 -34.69
C LYS A 64 -43.38 -3.19 -35.63
N SER A 65 -43.63 -3.15 -36.93
CA SER A 65 -42.62 -2.94 -37.94
C SER A 65 -43.12 -1.89 -38.94
N GLU A 66 -42.31 -0.86 -39.20
CA GLU A 66 -42.68 0.27 -40.05
C GLU A 66 -41.48 0.82 -40.81
N ALA A 67 -41.71 1.57 -41.89
CA ALA A 67 -40.66 2.29 -42.59
C ALA A 67 -40.12 3.44 -41.71
N THR A 68 -38.83 3.76 -41.81
CA THR A 68 -38.19 4.86 -41.10
C THR A 68 -37.10 5.51 -41.94
N THR A 69 -36.89 6.81 -41.75
CA THR A 69 -35.75 7.56 -42.28
C THR A 69 -34.63 7.75 -41.25
N GLU A 70 -34.83 7.25 -40.02
CA GLU A 70 -33.82 7.31 -38.97
C GLU A 70 -32.59 6.45 -39.32
N ARG A 71 -31.42 6.88 -38.84
CA ARG A 71 -30.15 6.14 -39.05
C ARG A 71 -30.20 4.72 -38.48
N ASN A 72 -29.41 3.83 -39.07
CA ASN A 72 -29.24 2.47 -38.56
C ASN A 72 -28.76 2.48 -37.09
N GLY A 73 -29.33 1.59 -36.28
CA GLY A 73 -29.01 1.50 -34.85
C GLY A 73 -29.86 0.49 -34.10
N PHE A 74 -29.46 0.23 -32.86
CA PHE A 74 -30.17 -0.66 -31.95
C PHE A 74 -30.33 0.04 -30.59
N GLU A 75 -31.54 0.04 -30.07
CA GLU A 75 -31.90 0.73 -28.83
C GLU A 75 -32.56 -0.25 -27.87
N VAL A 76 -32.19 -0.16 -26.60
CA VAL A 76 -32.76 -0.99 -25.52
C VAL A 76 -33.36 -0.06 -24.47
N LYS A 77 -34.64 -0.27 -24.13
CA LYS A 77 -35.36 0.50 -23.11
C LYS A 77 -35.88 -0.41 -22.03
N PHE A 78 -35.65 -0.05 -20.78
CA PHE A 78 -36.16 -0.77 -19.62
C PHE A 78 -36.44 0.18 -18.47
N LEU A 79 -37.30 -0.25 -17.55
CA LEU A 79 -37.54 0.47 -16.30
C LEU A 79 -36.46 0.05 -15.30
N CYS A 80 -35.50 0.93 -15.05
CA CYS A 80 -34.45 0.69 -14.05
C CYS A 80 -35.07 0.87 -12.65
N PRO A 81 -34.97 -0.12 -11.74
CA PRO A 81 -35.38 0.08 -10.35
C PRO A 81 -34.54 1.16 -9.66
N ASP A 82 -35.18 2.08 -8.95
CA ASP A 82 -34.54 3.25 -8.31
C ASP A 82 -33.31 2.89 -7.47
N ARG A 83 -33.38 1.76 -6.76
CA ARG A 83 -32.28 1.23 -5.92
C ARG A 83 -30.95 1.01 -6.67
N TYR A 84 -30.97 0.85 -8.00
CA TYR A 84 -29.77 0.61 -8.80
C TYR A 84 -29.18 1.88 -9.42
N ILE A 85 -29.88 3.04 -9.38
CA ILE A 85 -29.43 4.26 -10.08
C ILE A 85 -28.02 4.68 -9.64
N ASN A 86 -27.75 4.66 -8.33
CA ASN A 86 -26.43 5.00 -7.81
C ASN A 86 -25.37 3.99 -8.25
N GLU A 87 -25.69 2.70 -8.23
CA GLU A 87 -24.78 1.64 -8.68
C GLU A 87 -24.45 1.79 -10.18
N PHE A 88 -25.42 2.12 -11.02
CA PHE A 88 -25.19 2.39 -12.44
C PHE A 88 -24.17 3.52 -12.67
N ASN A 89 -24.27 4.62 -11.91
CA ASN A 89 -23.34 5.74 -12.03
C ASN A 89 -21.90 5.30 -11.71
N GLU A 90 -21.70 4.51 -10.65
CA GLU A 90 -20.38 4.01 -10.27
C GLU A 90 -19.84 2.96 -11.27
N LYS A 91 -20.70 2.03 -11.71
CA LYS A 91 -20.34 0.96 -12.62
C LYS A 91 -20.08 1.47 -14.04
N LEU A 92 -20.73 2.55 -14.46
CA LEU A 92 -20.52 3.20 -15.76
C LEU A 92 -19.06 3.63 -15.93
N VAL A 93 -18.49 4.30 -14.92
CA VAL A 93 -17.08 4.71 -14.95
C VAL A 93 -16.17 3.49 -15.03
N LYS A 94 -16.40 2.48 -14.16
CA LYS A 94 -15.59 1.25 -14.13
C LYS A 94 -15.65 0.45 -15.44
N ALA A 95 -16.84 0.33 -16.05
CA ALA A 95 -17.04 -0.47 -17.26
C ALA A 95 -16.37 0.16 -18.48
N TYR A 96 -16.40 1.49 -18.59
CA TYR A 96 -15.91 2.19 -19.78
C TYR A 96 -14.51 2.80 -19.61
N ARG A 97 -13.87 2.74 -18.43
CA ARG A 97 -12.56 3.37 -18.16
C ARG A 97 -11.46 3.01 -19.16
N PHE A 98 -11.42 1.77 -19.65
CA PHE A 98 -10.37 1.33 -20.59
C PHE A 98 -10.78 1.34 -22.06
N PHE A 99 -12.01 1.72 -22.39
CA PHE A 99 -12.43 1.90 -23.78
C PHE A 99 -11.82 3.18 -24.35
N SER A 100 -11.28 3.12 -25.56
CA SER A 100 -10.78 4.30 -26.29
C SER A 100 -11.91 5.28 -26.62
N VAL A 101 -13.06 4.76 -27.03
CA VAL A 101 -14.28 5.54 -27.31
C VAL A 101 -15.22 5.46 -26.10
N LYS A 102 -15.53 6.62 -25.52
CA LYS A 102 -16.47 6.73 -24.39
C LYS A 102 -17.91 6.93 -24.88
N PRO A 103 -18.92 6.40 -24.18
CA PRO A 103 -20.30 6.62 -24.55
C PRO A 103 -20.73 8.05 -24.22
N ASN A 104 -21.69 8.58 -24.98
CA ASN A 104 -22.45 9.75 -24.56
C ASN A 104 -23.45 9.34 -23.48
N VAL A 105 -23.46 10.06 -22.37
CA VAL A 105 -24.32 9.79 -21.22
C VAL A 105 -25.34 10.92 -21.13
N PHE A 106 -26.60 10.56 -20.89
CA PHE A 106 -27.68 11.52 -20.78
C PHE A 106 -28.44 11.29 -19.47
N ARG A 107 -28.86 12.38 -18.81
CA ARG A 107 -29.73 12.39 -17.63
C ARG A 107 -30.86 13.38 -17.90
N ASP A 108 -32.10 12.91 -17.79
CA ASP A 108 -33.31 13.71 -18.04
C ASP A 108 -33.29 14.45 -19.40
N GLY A 109 -32.80 13.76 -20.43
CA GLY A 109 -32.67 14.29 -21.79
C GLY A 109 -31.49 15.23 -22.02
N GLN A 110 -30.73 15.59 -20.98
CA GLN A 110 -29.56 16.46 -21.09
C GLN A 110 -28.26 15.66 -21.10
N LYS A 111 -27.27 16.13 -21.86
CA LYS A 111 -25.94 15.50 -21.89
C LYS A 111 -25.29 15.65 -20.51
N TYR A 112 -24.85 14.53 -19.95
CA TYR A 112 -24.17 14.47 -18.66
C TYR A 112 -22.70 14.11 -18.90
N GLU A 113 -21.78 15.00 -18.52
CA GLU A 113 -20.35 14.76 -18.65
C GLU A 113 -19.88 13.82 -17.54
N VAL A 114 -19.24 12.71 -17.94
CA VAL A 114 -18.72 11.70 -17.03
C VAL A 114 -17.20 11.66 -17.13
N ASN A 115 -16.53 11.80 -15.99
CA ASN A 115 -15.10 11.54 -15.92
C ASN A 115 -14.86 10.03 -15.87
N PHE A 116 -14.55 9.44 -17.02
CA PHE A 116 -14.23 8.00 -17.15
C PHE A 116 -12.84 7.61 -16.65
N ASN A 117 -11.95 8.59 -16.45
CA ASN A 117 -10.57 8.37 -16.01
C ASN A 117 -10.27 9.21 -14.75
N PRO A 118 -10.95 8.94 -13.62
CA PRO A 118 -10.79 9.75 -12.41
C PRO A 118 -9.42 9.57 -11.75
N GLU A 119 -8.75 8.45 -12.02
CA GLU A 119 -7.48 8.09 -11.39
C GLU A 119 -6.29 8.59 -12.21
N LYS A 120 -5.31 9.21 -11.53
CA LYS A 120 -4.07 9.66 -12.16
C LYS A 120 -3.15 8.47 -12.44
N VAL A 121 -2.59 8.40 -13.64
CA VAL A 121 -1.53 7.43 -13.97
C VAL A 121 -0.24 7.84 -13.25
N THR A 122 0.28 6.96 -12.39
CA THR A 122 1.55 7.15 -11.67
C THR A 122 2.71 6.47 -12.39
N PHE A 123 2.43 5.44 -13.17
CA PHE A 123 3.40 4.80 -14.04
C PHE A 123 2.74 4.33 -15.34
N ASP A 124 3.27 4.77 -16.46
CA ASP A 124 2.87 4.33 -17.78
C ASP A 124 3.87 3.30 -18.31
N GLY A 125 3.43 2.07 -18.52
CA GLY A 125 4.20 0.96 -19.09
C GLY A 125 4.46 1.08 -20.59
N GLY A 126 3.86 2.07 -21.25
CA GLY A 126 3.88 2.25 -22.69
C GLY A 126 2.58 1.75 -23.34
N THR A 127 2.43 2.05 -24.62
CA THR A 127 1.23 1.74 -25.42
C THR A 127 0.83 0.28 -25.29
N GLU A 128 -0.43 0.06 -24.91
CA GLU A 128 -1.07 -1.27 -24.82
C GLU A 128 -0.30 -2.28 -23.96
N ASN A 129 0.46 -1.81 -22.95
CA ASN A 129 1.24 -2.70 -22.08
C ASN A 129 0.64 -2.79 -20.68
N PHE A 130 0.84 -1.76 -19.85
CA PHE A 130 0.25 -1.68 -18.52
C PHE A 130 0.24 -0.24 -18.01
N ASN A 131 -0.63 0.05 -17.05
CA ASN A 131 -0.62 1.29 -16.30
C ASN A 131 -0.77 1.02 -14.81
N ILE A 132 -0.08 1.80 -13.99
CA ILE A 132 -0.33 1.88 -12.55
C ILE A 132 -0.97 3.23 -12.27
N TYR A 133 -2.11 3.18 -11.59
CA TYR A 133 -2.87 4.36 -11.18
C TYR A 133 -2.60 4.70 -9.71
N GLU A 134 -2.86 5.94 -9.34
CA GLU A 134 -2.78 6.40 -7.96
C GLU A 134 -3.79 5.66 -7.07
N GLY A 135 -3.41 5.42 -5.82
CA GLY A 135 -4.23 4.70 -4.83
C GLY A 135 -4.04 3.18 -4.83
N PHE A 136 -4.80 2.53 -3.97
CA PHE A 136 -4.85 1.08 -3.86
C PHE A 136 -5.99 0.53 -4.72
N GLY A 137 -5.76 -0.60 -5.35
CA GLY A 137 -6.77 -1.25 -6.18
C GLY A 137 -6.46 -2.73 -6.36
N SER A 138 -7.46 -3.46 -6.84
CA SER A 138 -7.25 -4.83 -7.31
C SER A 138 -6.75 -4.78 -8.75
N PRO A 139 -5.67 -5.49 -9.10
CA PRO A 139 -5.17 -5.51 -10.45
C PRO A 139 -6.21 -6.11 -11.40
N VAL A 140 -6.21 -5.60 -12.63
CA VAL A 140 -7.10 -6.04 -13.70
C VAL A 140 -6.31 -6.36 -14.96
N VAL A 141 -6.79 -7.35 -15.71
CA VAL A 141 -6.35 -7.64 -17.07
C VAL A 141 -7.36 -7.03 -18.03
N VAL A 142 -6.90 -6.14 -18.90
CA VAL A 142 -7.73 -5.42 -19.86
C VAL A 142 -7.62 -6.10 -21.22
N MET A 143 -8.74 -6.62 -21.70
CA MET A 143 -8.89 -7.21 -23.04
C MET A 143 -10.02 -6.50 -23.77
N GLY A 144 -9.69 -5.84 -24.89
CA GLY A 144 -10.68 -5.10 -25.68
C GLY A 144 -11.41 -4.02 -24.86
N GLY A 145 -10.69 -3.27 -24.02
CA GLY A 145 -11.28 -2.24 -23.16
C GLY A 145 -12.12 -2.74 -21.97
N VAL A 146 -12.32 -4.06 -21.83
CA VAL A 146 -12.98 -4.65 -20.65
C VAL A 146 -11.92 -5.06 -19.63
N GLY A 147 -12.03 -4.55 -18.41
CA GLY A 147 -11.15 -4.92 -17.29
C GLY A 147 -11.69 -6.13 -16.52
N TYR A 148 -10.96 -7.24 -16.57
CA TYR A 148 -11.25 -8.46 -15.84
C TYR A 148 -10.41 -8.51 -14.56
N ARG A 149 -11.01 -8.85 -13.42
CA ARG A 149 -10.26 -9.00 -12.17
C ARG A 149 -9.18 -10.06 -12.32
N LEU A 150 -7.98 -9.75 -11.85
CA LEU A 150 -6.94 -10.75 -11.57
C LEU A 150 -7.19 -11.33 -10.17
N PRO A 151 -7.45 -12.64 -10.00
CA PRO A 151 -7.66 -13.24 -8.69
C PRO A 151 -6.34 -13.36 -7.89
N VAL A 152 -5.90 -12.24 -7.32
CA VAL A 152 -4.60 -12.12 -6.62
C VAL A 152 -4.50 -13.11 -5.46
N GLU A 153 -5.61 -13.36 -4.78
CA GLU A 153 -5.67 -14.23 -3.61
C GLU A 153 -5.22 -15.65 -3.99
N THR A 154 -5.83 -16.21 -5.05
CA THR A 154 -5.47 -17.52 -5.60
C THR A 154 -4.09 -17.49 -6.25
N LEU A 155 -3.72 -16.40 -6.93
CA LEU A 155 -2.39 -16.26 -7.54
C LEU A 155 -1.26 -16.38 -6.50
N LEU A 156 -1.47 -15.80 -5.31
CA LEU A 156 -0.51 -15.76 -4.21
C LEU A 156 -0.44 -17.05 -3.37
N GLU A 157 -1.30 -18.03 -3.61
CA GLU A 157 -1.14 -19.38 -3.06
C GLU A 157 0.10 -20.07 -3.67
N ASN A 158 0.45 -19.69 -4.91
CA ASN A 158 1.67 -20.14 -5.56
C ASN A 158 2.85 -19.24 -5.17
N LYS A 159 3.78 -19.79 -4.39
CA LYS A 159 4.98 -19.09 -3.87
C LYS A 159 5.84 -18.42 -4.94
N LYS A 160 5.75 -18.81 -6.23
CA LYS A 160 6.45 -18.13 -7.33
C LYS A 160 6.00 -16.66 -7.49
N PHE A 161 4.79 -16.32 -7.06
CA PHE A 161 4.24 -14.97 -7.15
C PHE A 161 4.51 -14.09 -5.92
N ASP A 162 5.12 -14.65 -4.86
CA ASP A 162 5.42 -13.96 -3.61
C ASP A 162 6.22 -12.67 -3.82
N LYS A 163 7.14 -12.68 -4.79
CA LYS A 163 7.96 -11.53 -5.17
C LYS A 163 7.16 -10.36 -5.76
N PHE A 164 5.96 -10.61 -6.28
CA PHE A 164 5.09 -9.59 -6.87
C PHE A 164 4.04 -9.04 -5.91
N ARG A 165 4.04 -9.46 -4.63
CA ARG A 165 3.01 -9.02 -3.66
C ARG A 165 2.83 -7.51 -3.57
N GLY A 166 3.91 -6.73 -3.68
CA GLY A 166 3.80 -5.27 -3.69
C GLY A 166 3.13 -4.75 -4.97
N LEU A 167 3.41 -5.34 -6.13
CA LEU A 167 2.91 -4.92 -7.44
C LEU A 167 1.42 -5.28 -7.56
N LEU A 168 1.05 -6.45 -7.05
CA LEU A 168 -0.33 -6.93 -7.02
C LEU A 168 -1.22 -6.19 -6.01
N LYS A 169 -0.64 -5.34 -5.15
CA LYS A 169 -1.38 -4.39 -4.29
C LYS A 169 -1.60 -3.03 -4.95
N CYS A 170 -0.90 -2.75 -6.04
CA CYS A 170 -1.08 -1.52 -6.80
C CYS A 170 -2.37 -1.57 -7.60
N ASN A 171 -2.93 -0.39 -7.90
CA ASN A 171 -4.00 -0.24 -8.89
C ASN A 171 -3.41 -0.43 -10.30
N LEU A 172 -3.15 -1.69 -10.66
CA LEU A 172 -2.46 -2.10 -11.90
C LEU A 172 -3.47 -2.56 -12.96
N ALA A 173 -3.40 -1.99 -14.15
CA ALA A 173 -4.09 -2.49 -15.33
C ALA A 173 -3.08 -3.07 -16.32
N ILE A 174 -3.22 -4.36 -16.65
CA ILE A 174 -2.37 -5.07 -17.61
C ILE A 174 -3.15 -5.17 -18.93
N HIS A 175 -2.69 -4.50 -19.97
CA HIS A 175 -3.33 -4.50 -21.28
C HIS A 175 -2.78 -5.65 -22.14
N VAL A 176 -3.68 -6.43 -22.73
CA VAL A 176 -3.34 -7.56 -23.60
C VAL A 176 -4.35 -7.72 -24.74
N PRO A 177 -3.96 -8.39 -25.83
CA PRO A 177 -4.87 -8.71 -26.93
C PRO A 177 -6.10 -9.51 -26.48
N ILE A 178 -7.20 -9.35 -27.21
CA ILE A 178 -8.42 -10.13 -26.97
C ILE A 178 -8.11 -11.61 -27.20
N GLY A 179 -8.49 -12.44 -26.21
CA GLY A 179 -8.29 -13.89 -26.26
C GLY A 179 -6.96 -14.37 -25.69
N GLU A 180 -6.10 -13.47 -25.20
CA GLU A 180 -4.82 -13.84 -24.57
C GLU A 180 -5.03 -14.68 -23.29
N TYR A 181 -6.06 -14.35 -22.50
CA TYR A 181 -6.46 -15.10 -21.32
C TYR A 181 -7.91 -15.55 -21.42
N SER A 182 -8.17 -16.75 -20.92
CA SER A 182 -9.52 -17.25 -20.69
C SER A 182 -10.17 -16.46 -19.54
N ILE A 183 -11.48 -16.26 -19.64
CA ILE A 183 -12.27 -15.55 -18.62
C ILE A 183 -13.24 -16.50 -17.94
N THR A 184 -13.63 -16.20 -16.71
CA THR A 184 -14.63 -16.98 -15.98
C THR A 184 -15.99 -16.92 -16.69
N PRO A 185 -16.88 -17.91 -16.50
CA PRO A 185 -18.23 -17.86 -17.04
C PRO A 185 -19.04 -16.63 -16.59
N SER A 186 -18.77 -16.12 -15.39
CA SER A 186 -19.35 -14.87 -14.88
C SER A 186 -18.91 -13.63 -15.64
N ARG A 187 -17.79 -13.70 -16.38
CA ARG A 187 -17.13 -12.61 -17.11
C ARG A 187 -16.55 -11.51 -16.23
N GLU A 188 -16.35 -11.78 -14.95
CA GLU A 188 -15.83 -10.81 -13.97
C GLU A 188 -14.33 -10.94 -13.71
N ALA A 189 -13.73 -12.10 -14.02
CA ALA A 189 -12.33 -12.39 -13.75
C ALA A 189 -11.69 -13.21 -14.88
N ILE A 190 -10.36 -13.23 -14.91
CA ILE A 190 -9.63 -14.23 -15.72
C ILE A 190 -9.67 -15.61 -15.03
N GLN A 191 -9.60 -16.68 -15.81
CA GLN A 191 -9.40 -18.04 -15.29
C GLN A 191 -7.92 -18.28 -15.02
N LEU A 192 -7.59 -18.92 -13.91
CA LEU A 192 -6.22 -19.27 -13.55
C LEU A 192 -5.96 -20.75 -13.86
N ASP A 193 -5.79 -21.06 -15.15
CA ASP A 193 -5.25 -22.35 -15.60
C ASP A 193 -3.71 -22.32 -15.67
N ASP A 194 -3.06 -23.48 -15.84
CA ASP A 194 -1.59 -23.59 -15.83
C ASP A 194 -0.91 -22.69 -16.88
N LEU A 195 -1.55 -22.55 -18.05
CA LEU A 195 -1.07 -21.68 -19.12
C LEU A 195 -1.13 -20.21 -18.69
N THR A 196 -2.26 -19.78 -18.12
CA THR A 196 -2.47 -18.43 -17.59
C THR A 196 -1.49 -18.11 -16.48
N MET A 197 -1.27 -19.05 -15.56
CA MET A 197 -0.30 -18.89 -14.47
C MET A 197 1.11 -18.68 -15.03
N THR A 198 1.52 -19.47 -16.02
CA THR A 198 2.84 -19.34 -16.66
C THR A 198 2.98 -17.99 -17.37
N ARG A 199 2.00 -17.60 -18.18
CA ARG A 199 1.99 -16.31 -18.90
C ARG A 199 1.97 -15.13 -17.95
N MET A 200 1.17 -15.19 -16.89
CA MET A 200 1.06 -14.12 -15.90
C MET A 200 2.38 -13.93 -15.14
N LEU A 201 3.06 -15.03 -14.79
CA LEU A 201 4.38 -14.96 -14.16
C LEU A 201 5.37 -14.19 -15.06
N THR A 202 5.47 -14.57 -16.33
CA THR A 202 6.32 -13.90 -17.31
C THR A 202 5.94 -12.43 -17.50
N LYS A 203 4.64 -12.13 -17.60
CA LYS A 203 4.15 -10.76 -17.78
C LYS A 203 4.49 -9.87 -16.58
N LEU A 204 4.35 -10.37 -15.35
CA LEU A 204 4.71 -9.63 -14.13
C LEU A 204 6.22 -9.40 -14.04
N ASP A 205 7.05 -10.38 -14.43
CA ASP A 205 8.51 -10.19 -14.51
C ASP A 205 8.86 -9.08 -15.52
N GLN A 206 8.28 -9.13 -16.73
CA GLN A 206 8.47 -8.07 -17.73
C GLN A 206 8.03 -6.68 -17.24
N ILE A 207 6.92 -6.62 -16.49
CA ILE A 207 6.45 -5.38 -15.88
C ILE A 207 7.53 -4.85 -14.94
N VAL A 208 8.02 -5.66 -13.99
CA VAL A 208 9.07 -5.26 -13.04
C VAL A 208 10.34 -4.82 -13.76
N ASP A 209 10.81 -5.58 -14.75
CA ASP A 209 12.03 -5.26 -15.51
C ASP A 209 11.90 -3.92 -16.25
N SER A 210 10.70 -3.58 -16.73
CA SER A 210 10.44 -2.32 -17.43
C SER A 210 10.53 -1.07 -16.54
N PHE A 211 10.49 -1.21 -15.21
CA PHE A 211 10.68 -0.08 -14.28
C PHE A 211 12.12 0.42 -14.31
N ILE A 212 13.09 -0.50 -14.42
CA ILE A 212 14.51 -0.18 -14.22
C ILE A 212 14.98 0.90 -15.20
N PRO A 213 14.77 0.79 -16.53
CA PRO A 213 15.23 1.80 -17.48
C PRO A 213 14.54 3.16 -17.30
N LYS A 214 13.24 3.17 -16.96
CA LYS A 214 12.49 4.42 -16.74
C LYS A 214 12.95 5.14 -15.49
N MET A 215 13.16 4.40 -14.40
CA MET A 215 13.74 4.95 -13.18
C MET A 215 15.18 5.41 -13.39
N GLN A 216 15.96 4.67 -14.19
CA GLN A 216 17.32 5.07 -14.55
C GLN A 216 17.32 6.41 -15.33
N ALA A 217 16.46 6.56 -16.33
CA ALA A 217 16.32 7.81 -17.09
C ALA A 217 15.88 9.00 -16.21
N ASP A 218 14.93 8.78 -15.30
CA ASP A 218 14.51 9.78 -14.30
C ASP A 218 15.63 10.14 -13.31
N MET A 219 16.56 9.21 -13.06
CA MET A 219 17.74 9.44 -12.24
C MET A 219 18.86 10.15 -13.02
N ASP A 220 19.06 9.80 -14.29
CA ASP A 220 20.08 10.42 -15.15
C ASP A 220 19.79 11.90 -15.44
N SER A 221 18.50 12.26 -15.55
CA SER A 221 18.04 13.64 -15.72
C SER A 221 18.06 14.47 -14.42
N PHE A 222 18.29 13.84 -13.27
CA PHE A 222 18.23 14.52 -11.97
C PHE A 222 19.52 15.26 -11.63
N THR A 223 19.42 16.58 -11.50
CA THR A 223 20.55 17.50 -11.33
C THR A 223 20.93 17.82 -9.88
N GLY A 224 20.24 17.26 -8.89
CA GLY A 224 20.42 17.60 -7.47
C GLY A 224 21.78 17.18 -6.88
N ASN A 225 21.86 17.19 -5.55
CA ASN A 225 23.03 16.72 -4.82
C ASN A 225 22.82 15.33 -4.19
N THR A 226 23.82 14.87 -3.43
CA THR A 226 23.81 13.52 -2.85
C THR A 226 22.61 13.30 -1.93
N TRP A 227 22.23 14.29 -1.12
CA TRP A 227 21.08 14.19 -0.21
C TRP A 227 19.78 14.02 -0.99
N GLU A 228 19.56 14.89 -1.97
CA GLU A 228 18.33 14.88 -2.75
C GLU A 228 18.22 13.62 -3.64
N ALA A 229 19.33 13.13 -4.19
CA ALA A 229 19.35 11.89 -4.96
C ALA A 229 18.99 10.67 -4.08
N LYS A 230 19.50 10.62 -2.84
CA LYS A 230 19.17 9.57 -1.86
C LYS A 230 17.70 9.66 -1.45
N LEU A 231 17.18 10.88 -1.28
CA LEU A 231 15.77 11.11 -0.97
C LEU A 231 14.86 10.68 -2.12
N LYS A 232 15.24 10.97 -3.37
CA LYS A 232 14.53 10.54 -4.57
C LYS A 232 14.47 9.02 -4.66
N LEU A 233 15.61 8.33 -4.46
CA LEU A 233 15.63 6.85 -4.39
C LEU A 233 14.70 6.32 -3.29
N LYS A 234 14.69 6.95 -2.11
CA LYS A 234 13.82 6.56 -1.00
C LYS A 234 12.34 6.70 -1.36
N THR A 235 11.95 7.85 -1.92
CA THR A 235 10.56 8.09 -2.36
C THR A 235 10.13 7.09 -3.45
N LEU A 236 11.02 6.78 -4.40
CA LEU A 236 10.74 5.78 -5.42
C LEU A 236 10.52 4.37 -4.84
N ARG A 237 11.34 3.94 -3.88
CA ARG A 237 11.18 2.64 -3.20
C ARG A 237 9.92 2.59 -2.32
N GLU A 238 9.55 3.71 -1.70
CA GLU A 238 8.31 3.84 -0.93
C GLU A 238 7.07 3.79 -1.83
N GLN A 239 7.13 4.42 -3.01
CA GLN A 239 6.04 4.40 -3.98
C GLN A 239 5.88 3.02 -4.64
N PHE A 240 7.00 2.36 -4.97
CA PHE A 240 7.04 1.09 -5.67
C PHE A 240 7.66 0.00 -4.80
N THR A 241 6.98 -0.34 -3.70
CA THR A 241 7.46 -1.30 -2.69
C THR A 241 7.75 -2.72 -3.21
N PHE A 242 7.33 -3.04 -4.42
CA PHE A 242 7.62 -4.32 -5.10
C PHE A 242 8.96 -4.36 -5.80
N LEU A 243 9.60 -3.21 -5.99
CA LEU A 243 10.92 -3.18 -6.58
C LEU A 243 11.89 -3.90 -5.65
N PRO A 244 12.76 -4.76 -6.19
CA PRO A 244 13.71 -5.47 -5.36
C PRO A 244 14.66 -4.47 -4.72
N ASP A 245 15.02 -4.69 -3.45
CA ASP A 245 16.00 -3.84 -2.76
C ASP A 245 17.38 -3.89 -3.40
N THR A 246 17.64 -4.94 -4.20
CA THR A 246 18.83 -5.09 -5.03
C THR A 246 18.81 -4.23 -6.29
N LEU A 247 17.71 -3.49 -6.57
CA LEU A 247 17.65 -2.54 -7.68
C LEU A 247 18.82 -1.56 -7.59
N LYS A 248 19.67 -1.59 -8.63
CA LYS A 248 20.83 -0.70 -8.78
C LYS A 248 20.48 0.36 -9.81
N LEU A 249 20.32 1.59 -9.36
CA LEU A 249 20.34 2.75 -10.25
C LEU A 249 21.76 3.33 -10.25
N ASN A 250 22.13 3.99 -11.33
CA ASN A 250 23.32 4.82 -11.40
C ASN A 250 22.91 6.29 -11.30
N TRP A 251 23.78 7.10 -10.68
CA TRP A 251 23.61 8.54 -10.64
C TRP A 251 24.99 9.20 -10.72
N LYS A 252 25.17 10.12 -11.68
CA LYS A 252 26.47 10.78 -11.98
C LYS A 252 27.62 9.77 -12.13
N GLY A 253 27.37 8.66 -12.82
CA GLY A 253 28.33 7.58 -13.06
C GLY A 253 28.65 6.70 -11.83
N LYS A 254 27.98 6.89 -10.69
CA LYS A 254 28.18 6.10 -9.48
C LYS A 254 26.94 5.27 -9.14
N PRO A 255 27.11 4.02 -8.65
CA PRO A 255 25.97 3.22 -8.17
C PRO A 255 25.25 3.87 -6.99
N LEU A 256 23.93 4.05 -7.14
CA LEU A 256 22.99 4.50 -6.12
C LEU A 256 22.22 3.29 -5.57
N THR A 257 22.87 2.50 -4.73
CA THR A 257 22.35 1.20 -4.26
C THR A 257 21.62 1.26 -2.92
N ALA A 258 21.88 2.28 -2.11
CA ALA A 258 21.30 2.45 -0.79
C ALA A 258 20.75 3.86 -0.60
N THR A 259 19.70 3.99 0.22
CA THR A 259 19.14 5.27 0.69
C THR A 259 20.02 5.91 1.76
N ALA A 260 20.86 5.11 2.45
CA ALA A 260 21.83 5.58 3.41
C ALA A 260 23.06 6.23 2.76
N MET A 261 23.67 7.15 3.50
CA MET A 261 24.89 7.88 3.19
C MET A 261 25.89 7.67 4.30
N SER A 262 27.17 7.53 3.97
CA SER A 262 28.22 7.40 4.97
C SER A 262 28.73 8.76 5.41
N VAL A 263 28.92 8.93 6.71
CA VAL A 263 29.54 10.09 7.36
C VAL A 263 30.81 9.59 8.03
N LYS A 264 31.97 9.87 7.45
CA LYS A 264 33.25 9.30 7.89
C LYS A 264 33.97 10.25 8.82
N ASP A 265 34.09 11.50 8.38
CA ASP A 265 34.97 12.51 8.98
C ASP A 265 34.22 13.44 9.93
N ALA A 266 32.97 13.78 9.62
CA ALA A 266 32.17 14.63 10.48
C ALA A 266 31.74 13.89 11.76
N LYS A 267 31.83 14.57 12.91
CA LYS A 267 31.20 14.11 14.16
C LYS A 267 29.80 14.68 14.26
N VAL A 268 28.80 13.80 14.22
CA VAL A 268 27.38 14.15 14.29
C VAL A 268 26.66 13.15 15.16
N ASP A 269 25.74 13.64 15.98
CA ASP A 269 24.87 12.84 16.82
C ASP A 269 23.45 12.89 16.27
N LEU A 270 22.78 11.74 16.25
CA LEU A 270 21.39 11.60 15.81
C LEU A 270 20.48 11.49 17.03
N TYR A 271 19.50 12.38 17.10
CA TYR A 271 18.47 12.43 18.12
C TYR A 271 17.14 11.97 17.51
N LEU A 272 16.54 10.96 18.13
CA LEU A 272 15.32 10.31 17.66
C LEU A 272 14.24 10.37 18.72
N THR A 273 13.01 10.62 18.26
CA THR A 273 11.82 10.65 19.11
C THR A 273 10.92 9.47 18.79
N ALA A 274 10.68 8.59 19.76
CA ALA A 274 9.71 7.51 19.61
C ALA A 274 8.30 7.98 20.00
N SER A 275 7.27 7.57 19.24
CA SER A 275 5.88 7.98 19.47
C SER A 275 5.27 7.55 20.81
N TRP A 276 5.82 6.51 21.45
CA TRP A 276 5.21 5.84 22.60
C TRP A 276 5.81 6.19 23.96
N ASN A 277 6.93 6.93 24.03
CA ASN A 277 7.52 7.38 25.29
C ASN A 277 7.88 8.87 25.24
N LYS A 278 8.25 9.49 26.37
CA LYS A 278 8.68 10.90 26.42
C LYS A 278 10.20 11.07 26.22
N LYS A 279 10.94 9.98 26.00
CA LYS A 279 12.40 10.01 25.93
C LYS A 279 12.86 10.41 24.51
N ILE A 280 14.07 10.97 24.45
CA ILE A 280 14.84 11.16 23.22
C ILE A 280 15.94 10.08 23.24
N SER A 281 15.99 9.27 22.19
CA SER A 281 17.13 8.38 21.95
C SER A 281 18.24 9.16 21.28
N ILE A 282 19.49 8.85 21.63
CA ILE A 282 20.68 9.51 21.11
C ILE A 282 21.61 8.43 20.57
N ASP A 283 21.93 8.51 19.29
CA ASP A 283 23.00 7.73 18.68
C ASP A 283 24.18 8.69 18.42
N SER A 284 25.29 8.46 19.12
CA SER A 284 26.42 9.36 19.13
C SER A 284 27.45 8.98 18.07
N GLY A 285 27.93 9.95 17.31
CA GLY A 285 28.96 9.74 16.29
C GLY A 285 28.50 8.85 15.12
N VAL A 286 27.27 9.03 14.66
CA VAL A 286 26.67 8.20 13.60
C VAL A 286 27.53 8.20 12.34
N LYS A 287 27.75 6.99 11.80
CA LYS A 287 28.55 6.77 10.59
C LYS A 287 27.71 6.57 9.34
N ASN A 288 26.41 6.35 9.49
CA ASN A 288 25.47 6.27 8.38
C ASN A 288 24.23 7.10 8.71
N ILE A 289 23.78 7.89 7.74
CA ILE A 289 22.57 8.71 7.86
C ILE A 289 21.64 8.43 6.68
N GLU A 290 20.34 8.63 6.85
CA GLU A 290 19.38 8.53 5.76
C GLU A 290 18.83 9.89 5.38
N ALA A 291 18.70 10.13 4.07
CA ALA A 291 17.96 11.29 3.59
C ALA A 291 16.48 11.16 3.98
N ASN A 292 15.93 12.23 4.56
CA ASN A 292 14.54 12.29 5.01
C ASN A 292 13.99 13.71 4.84
N LYS A 293 12.73 13.86 4.36
CA LYS A 293 12.02 15.15 4.29
C LYS A 293 11.78 15.77 5.67
N LYS A 294 11.77 14.94 6.72
CA LYS A 294 11.57 15.32 8.13
C LYS A 294 12.89 15.30 8.92
N ALA A 295 14.01 15.60 8.25
CA ALA A 295 15.31 15.76 8.90
C ALA A 295 15.59 17.22 9.25
N PHE A 296 16.17 17.46 10.42
CA PHE A 296 16.59 18.78 10.89
C PHE A 296 18.05 18.76 11.32
N LEU A 297 18.76 19.86 11.09
CA LEU A 297 20.14 20.01 11.49
C LEU A 297 20.30 21.18 12.47
N PHE A 298 20.74 20.88 13.68
CA PHE A 298 21.15 21.85 14.68
C PHE A 298 22.66 21.98 14.70
N LEU A 299 23.15 23.22 14.63
CA LEU A 299 24.56 23.53 14.75
C LEU A 299 24.86 24.04 16.15
N ASP A 300 25.61 23.26 16.92
CA ASP A 300 25.98 23.63 18.27
C ASP A 300 27.17 24.61 18.26
N ASP A 301 26.82 25.89 18.31
CA ASP A 301 27.74 27.05 18.30
C ASP A 301 28.05 27.58 19.70
N LEU A 302 27.42 27.03 20.74
CA LEU A 302 27.63 27.41 22.12
C LEU A 302 28.69 26.54 22.82
N LYS A 303 29.46 27.14 23.74
CA LYS A 303 30.38 26.41 24.62
C LYS A 303 29.63 25.47 25.59
N VAL A 304 28.51 25.94 26.14
CA VAL A 304 27.67 25.21 27.10
C VAL A 304 26.20 25.47 26.81
N GLY A 305 25.37 24.44 26.96
CA GLY A 305 23.91 24.56 26.97
C GLY A 305 23.21 24.53 25.61
N GLY A 306 23.94 24.55 24.48
CA GLY A 306 23.33 24.53 23.14
C GLY A 306 22.57 23.24 22.83
N VAL A 307 23.16 22.08 23.12
CA VAL A 307 22.47 20.77 23.02
C VAL A 307 21.20 20.73 23.87
N GLY A 308 21.20 21.35 25.05
CA GLY A 308 20.02 21.44 25.91
C GLY A 308 18.86 22.19 25.25
N ARG A 309 19.15 23.30 24.56
CA ARG A 309 18.15 24.08 23.81
C ARG A 309 17.57 23.28 22.64
N ALA A 310 18.42 22.61 21.87
CA ALA A 310 17.99 21.74 20.77
C ALA A 310 17.07 20.61 21.28
N LYS A 311 17.42 19.97 22.40
CA LYS A 311 16.56 18.94 23.02
C LYS A 311 15.16 19.45 23.37
N GLN A 312 15.02 20.67 23.87
CA GLN A 312 13.69 21.23 24.16
C GLN A 312 12.86 21.41 22.89
N VAL A 313 13.45 21.95 21.83
CA VAL A 313 12.76 22.09 20.53
C VAL A 313 12.34 20.73 19.97
N ILE A 314 13.20 19.70 20.10
CA ILE A 314 12.88 18.32 19.69
C ILE A 314 11.65 17.81 20.47
N LEU A 315 11.60 18.03 21.79
CA LEU A 315 10.45 17.64 22.62
C LEU A 315 9.17 18.41 22.28
N GLU A 316 9.27 19.71 21.98
CA GLU A 316 8.12 20.52 21.55
C GLU A 316 7.58 20.06 20.20
N LYS A 317 8.48 19.81 19.23
CA LYS A 317 8.11 19.29 17.91
C LYS A 317 7.41 17.93 18.02
N LYS A 318 7.92 17.06 18.91
CA LYS A 318 7.31 15.78 19.24
C LYS A 318 5.91 15.92 19.84
N LYS A 319 5.67 16.88 20.74
CA LYS A 319 4.34 17.12 21.33
C LYS A 319 3.32 17.51 20.27
N ASN A 320 3.73 18.30 19.29
CA ASN A 320 2.86 18.80 18.24
C ASN A 320 2.60 17.77 17.12
N ASP A 321 3.51 16.81 16.93
CA ASP A 321 3.39 15.77 15.89
C ASP A 321 3.95 14.43 16.39
N SER A 322 3.15 13.76 17.23
CA SER A 322 3.53 12.55 17.99
C SER A 322 3.74 11.29 17.14
N TYR A 323 3.21 11.26 15.91
CA TYR A 323 3.27 10.10 15.03
C TYR A 323 4.31 10.21 13.90
N ALA A 324 4.97 11.36 13.77
CA ALA A 324 6.00 11.54 12.76
C ALA A 324 7.37 11.05 13.20
N SER A 325 7.99 10.22 12.36
CA SER A 325 9.40 9.87 12.45
C SER A 325 10.25 11.06 11.98
N TYR A 326 10.71 11.86 12.94
CA TYR A 326 11.67 12.94 12.73
C TYR A 326 13.10 12.46 12.97
N ALA A 327 14.05 12.98 12.19
CA ALA A 327 15.47 12.80 12.42
C ALA A 327 16.09 14.15 12.78
N PHE A 328 16.73 14.25 13.94
CA PHE A 328 17.37 15.49 14.38
C PHE A 328 18.87 15.26 14.51
N TYR A 329 19.66 15.89 13.63
CA TYR A 329 21.11 15.84 13.67
C TYR A 329 21.64 17.02 14.47
N ILE A 330 22.58 16.78 15.37
CA ILE A 330 23.30 17.83 16.11
C ILE A 330 24.80 17.64 15.89
N LEU A 331 25.48 18.69 15.45
CA LEU A 331 26.94 18.68 15.28
C LEU A 331 27.56 20.03 15.67
N LYS A 332 28.84 20.02 16.04
CA LYS A 332 29.58 21.24 16.39
C LYS A 332 29.79 22.13 15.16
N ALA A 333 29.86 23.44 15.36
CA ALA A 333 30.13 24.41 14.30
C ALA A 333 31.31 24.02 13.37
N SER A 334 32.37 23.44 13.95
CA SER A 334 33.57 22.96 13.24
C SER A 334 33.32 21.79 12.27
N GLU A 335 32.28 20.98 12.51
CA GLU A 335 31.99 19.78 11.73
C GLU A 335 31.10 20.07 10.51
N LYS A 336 30.52 21.29 10.41
CA LYS A 336 29.56 21.67 9.38
C LYS A 336 30.09 21.44 7.97
N ALA A 337 31.29 21.93 7.67
CA ALA A 337 31.85 21.86 6.33
C ALA A 337 32.04 20.40 5.87
N LYS A 338 32.59 19.55 6.76
CA LYS A 338 32.76 18.11 6.50
C LYS A 338 31.41 17.43 6.29
N PHE A 339 30.44 17.70 7.17
CA PHE A 339 29.12 17.09 7.07
C PHE A 339 28.41 17.45 5.76
N ILE A 340 28.42 18.72 5.36
CA ILE A 340 27.81 19.16 4.09
C ILE A 340 28.56 18.53 2.90
N GLN A 341 29.89 18.45 2.95
CA GLN A 341 30.68 17.82 1.89
C GLN A 341 30.36 16.33 1.71
N GLU A 342 30.23 15.58 2.82
CA GLU A 342 29.95 14.14 2.79
C GLU A 342 28.50 13.83 2.40
N THR A 343 27.56 14.68 2.81
CA THR A 343 26.11 14.39 2.74
C THR A 343 25.38 15.18 1.67
N GLY A 344 25.89 16.33 1.25
CA GLY A 344 25.15 17.26 0.41
C GLY A 344 23.91 17.83 1.09
N TRP A 345 23.90 18.00 2.41
CA TRP A 345 22.74 18.52 3.15
C TRP A 345 22.13 19.79 2.52
N VAL A 346 20.80 19.77 2.32
CA VAL A 346 20.02 20.88 1.72
C VAL A 346 18.99 21.50 2.66
N GLY A 347 18.79 20.91 3.85
CA GLY A 347 17.79 21.41 4.80
C GLY A 347 18.25 22.68 5.53
N ASP A 348 17.31 23.32 6.21
CA ASP A 348 17.64 24.46 7.06
C ASP A 348 18.60 24.06 8.19
N ILE A 349 19.52 24.97 8.51
CA ILE A 349 20.48 24.83 9.61
C ILE A 349 20.08 25.81 10.70
N THR A 350 19.77 25.28 11.88
CA THR A 350 19.40 26.11 13.04
C THR A 350 20.57 26.19 14.02
N LEU A 351 21.00 27.40 14.37
CA LEU A 351 22.03 27.60 15.40
C LEU A 351 21.43 27.33 16.79
N THR A 352 22.15 26.65 17.67
CA THR A 352 21.63 26.43 19.03
C THR A 352 21.54 27.73 19.83
N SER A 353 22.36 28.74 19.49
CA SER A 353 22.28 30.09 20.07
C SER A 353 20.98 30.84 19.76
N SER A 354 20.35 30.60 18.60
CA SER A 354 19.09 31.23 18.21
C SER A 354 17.86 30.61 18.87
N LEU A 355 18.03 29.45 19.53
CA LEU A 355 16.95 28.76 20.22
C LEU A 355 16.69 29.36 21.62
N PRO A 356 15.44 29.28 22.13
CA PRO A 356 15.11 29.71 23.48
C PRO A 356 16.02 29.09 24.54
N LYS A 357 16.42 29.88 25.54
CA LYS A 357 17.18 29.37 26.69
C LYS A 357 16.31 28.41 27.50
N VAL A 358 16.89 27.28 27.88
CA VAL A 358 16.24 26.33 28.79
C VAL A 358 16.44 26.81 30.23
N PRO A 359 15.38 26.93 31.04
CA PRO A 359 15.50 27.23 32.46
C PRO A 359 16.34 26.15 33.17
N SER A 360 17.26 26.55 34.07
CA SER A 360 18.18 25.61 34.75
C SER A 360 17.51 24.59 35.68
N LYS A 361 16.20 24.69 35.91
CA LYS A 361 15.42 23.81 36.78
C LYS A 361 14.57 22.84 35.97
N GLY A 362 15.16 21.72 35.60
CA GLY A 362 14.44 20.56 35.06
C GLY A 362 15.41 19.41 34.79
N LYS A 363 15.46 18.43 35.69
CA LYS A 363 16.27 17.22 35.51
C LYS A 363 15.82 16.52 34.21
N THR A 364 16.61 16.66 33.16
CA THR A 364 16.48 15.81 31.97
C THR A 364 17.34 14.58 32.25
N SER A 365 16.73 13.46 32.63
CA SER A 365 17.47 12.21 32.81
C SER A 365 17.97 11.72 31.45
N THR A 366 19.26 11.91 31.19
CA THR A 366 19.98 11.20 30.14
C THR A 366 20.61 9.97 30.76
N SER A 367 20.10 8.77 30.45
CA SER A 367 20.84 7.53 30.70
C SER A 367 21.77 7.29 29.51
N SER A 368 23.07 7.29 29.75
CA SER A 368 24.06 6.79 28.82
C SER A 368 23.92 5.27 28.71
N GLY A 369 23.32 4.78 27.63
CA GLY A 369 23.42 3.36 27.27
C GLY A 369 24.84 3.06 26.81
N THR A 370 25.42 1.97 27.31
CA THR A 370 26.73 1.46 26.87
C THR A 370 26.64 1.05 25.39
N GLN A 371 27.62 1.44 24.57
CA GLN A 371 27.73 1.01 23.18
C GLN A 371 27.85 -0.52 23.10
N ALA A 372 26.98 -1.16 22.31
CA ALA A 372 27.23 -2.51 21.81
C ALA A 372 28.20 -2.42 20.63
N ASN A 373 29.39 -3.00 20.76
CA ASN A 373 30.32 -3.17 19.66
C ASN A 373 29.75 -4.22 18.68
N GLY A 374 29.24 -3.77 17.53
CA GLY A 374 28.82 -4.66 16.45
C GLY A 374 28.29 -3.91 15.24
N THR A 375 28.94 -4.07 14.09
CA THR A 375 28.41 -3.61 12.80
C THR A 375 27.19 -4.42 12.40
N PHE A 376 26.05 -3.78 12.11
CA PHE A 376 24.91 -4.45 11.47
C PHE A 376 24.50 -3.80 10.15
N ARG A 377 24.44 -4.64 9.11
CA ARG A 377 23.73 -4.37 7.86
C ARG A 377 22.24 -4.56 8.13
N MET A 378 21.46 -3.48 8.02
CA MET A 378 20.01 -3.59 7.89
C MET A 378 19.66 -4.24 6.55
N ARG A 379 18.98 -5.39 6.57
CA ARG A 379 18.19 -5.83 5.41
C ARG A 379 16.95 -4.94 5.35
N SER A 380 16.85 -4.29 4.22
CA SER A 380 15.77 -3.44 3.73
C SER A 380 14.37 -4.05 3.84
N GLY A 381 13.37 -3.17 3.93
CA GLY A 381 11.99 -3.52 3.57
C GLY A 381 11.02 -3.76 4.72
N ARG A 382 10.94 -2.87 5.72
CA ARG A 382 9.73 -2.49 6.48
C ARG A 382 10.12 -1.54 7.62
N ASN A 383 9.58 -0.32 7.61
CA ASN A 383 9.65 0.59 8.77
C ASN A 383 8.78 0.02 9.90
N TYR A 384 9.37 -0.77 10.79
CA TYR A 384 8.84 -0.96 12.14
C TYR A 384 9.84 -0.33 13.10
N GLY A 385 9.49 0.86 13.60
CA GLY A 385 10.31 1.56 14.58
C GLY A 385 10.28 0.82 15.92
N ILE A 386 11.37 0.13 16.25
CA ILE A 386 11.84 -0.14 17.60
C ILE A 386 13.38 -0.16 17.52
N HIS A 387 14.05 0.78 18.20
CA HIS A 387 15.50 0.72 18.41
C HIS A 387 15.83 -0.20 19.58
N ASP A 388 16.80 -1.09 19.38
CA ASP A 388 18.00 -1.27 20.22
C ASP A 388 17.85 -1.09 21.75
N CYS A 389 16.92 -1.83 22.34
CA CYS A 389 17.12 -2.39 23.67
C CYS A 389 16.55 -3.81 23.85
N VAL A 390 16.24 -4.51 22.75
CA VAL A 390 15.90 -5.93 22.75
C VAL A 390 16.55 -6.55 21.52
N CYS A 391 17.47 -7.49 21.71
CA CYS A 391 18.04 -8.27 20.62
C CYS A 391 16.92 -9.09 19.96
N PHE A 392 16.88 -9.16 18.63
CA PHE A 392 16.06 -10.16 17.98
C PHE A 392 16.63 -11.55 18.30
N TYR A 393 15.79 -12.33 18.95
CA TYR A 393 15.93 -13.75 19.25
C TYR A 393 16.42 -14.57 18.06
N ASP A 394 17.43 -15.42 18.27
CA ASP A 394 17.83 -16.43 17.30
C ASP A 394 16.85 -17.62 17.36
N ALA A 395 16.01 -17.73 16.33
CA ALA A 395 14.98 -18.75 16.21
C ALA A 395 15.53 -20.19 16.13
N ALA A 396 16.83 -20.35 15.88
CA ALA A 396 17.45 -21.67 15.78
C ALA A 396 17.56 -22.37 17.15
N GLU A 397 17.69 -21.62 18.25
CA GLU A 397 18.02 -22.19 19.57
C GLU A 397 16.83 -22.38 20.51
N ASN A 398 15.66 -21.79 20.23
CA ASN A 398 14.59 -21.74 21.23
C ASN A 398 13.19 -21.81 20.58
N LYS A 399 12.77 -23.01 20.16
CA LYS A 399 11.51 -23.23 19.41
C LYS A 399 10.22 -23.17 20.25
N ASP A 400 10.30 -23.00 21.57
CA ASP A 400 9.16 -23.15 22.50
C ASP A 400 9.03 -22.05 23.57
N THR A 401 9.15 -20.77 23.20
CA THR A 401 8.92 -19.68 24.17
C THR A 401 7.42 -19.56 24.52
N LYS A 402 7.02 -20.13 25.66
CA LYS A 402 5.63 -20.06 26.19
C LYS A 402 5.39 -18.91 27.17
N GLN A 403 6.43 -18.13 27.47
CA GLN A 403 6.43 -17.12 28.52
C GLN A 403 6.35 -15.71 27.93
N PHE A 404 5.44 -14.92 28.47
CA PHE A 404 5.24 -13.54 28.06
C PHE A 404 4.82 -12.69 29.26
N VAL A 405 5.08 -11.40 29.15
CA VAL A 405 4.64 -10.41 30.12
C VAL A 405 3.48 -9.60 29.55
N ILE A 406 2.54 -9.21 30.41
CA ILE A 406 1.39 -8.38 30.06
C ILE A 406 1.59 -6.99 30.65
N PHE A 407 1.28 -5.96 29.85
CA PHE A 407 1.41 -4.57 30.27
C PHE A 407 0.33 -3.67 29.65
N PRO A 408 0.00 -2.53 30.28
CA PRO A 408 -0.94 -1.57 29.74
C PRO A 408 -0.48 -0.97 28.40
N SER A 409 -1.40 -0.94 27.43
CA SER A 409 -1.17 -0.51 26.05
C SER A 409 -2.30 0.40 25.57
N VAL A 410 -2.11 1.07 24.44
CA VAL A 410 -3.15 1.87 23.76
C VAL A 410 -4.02 1.01 22.82
N SER A 411 -3.62 -0.24 22.60
CA SER A 411 -4.34 -1.19 21.75
C SER A 411 -3.99 -2.63 22.13
N ASN A 412 -4.95 -3.55 21.98
CA ASN A 412 -4.72 -4.99 22.16
C ASN A 412 -3.73 -5.49 21.10
N LYS A 413 -2.52 -5.87 21.52
CA LYS A 413 -1.43 -6.29 20.61
C LYS A 413 -0.55 -7.37 21.23
N VAL A 414 -0.03 -8.26 20.39
CA VAL A 414 0.97 -9.26 20.76
C VAL A 414 2.28 -8.92 20.07
N TYR A 415 3.36 -8.85 20.84
CA TYR A 415 4.72 -8.57 20.38
C TYR A 415 5.61 -9.80 20.61
N GLY A 416 6.35 -10.21 19.58
CA GLY A 416 7.20 -11.40 19.58
C GLY A 416 7.19 -12.10 18.23
N GLN A 417 8.23 -12.87 17.90
CA GLN A 417 8.35 -13.54 16.60
C GLN A 417 7.45 -14.79 16.46
N LEU A 418 6.95 -15.31 17.57
CA LEU A 418 6.04 -16.45 17.64
C LEU A 418 4.77 -16.02 18.39
N GLN A 419 3.66 -15.85 17.67
CA GLN A 419 2.34 -15.68 18.29
C GLN A 419 1.83 -17.04 18.70
N ALA A 420 1.63 -17.26 20.00
CA ALA A 420 0.86 -18.41 20.46
C ALA A 420 -0.63 -18.08 20.34
N SER A 421 -1.39 -18.94 19.65
CA SER A 421 -2.81 -18.73 19.29
C SER A 421 -3.74 -18.47 20.48
N TYR A 422 -3.31 -18.81 21.70
CA TYR A 422 -4.08 -18.62 22.93
C TYR A 422 -3.93 -17.22 23.55
N VAL A 423 -2.96 -16.40 23.13
CA VAL A 423 -2.69 -15.09 23.77
C VAL A 423 -3.68 -14.01 23.33
N ASP A 424 -4.11 -14.02 22.07
CA ASP A 424 -5.11 -13.06 21.58
C ASP A 424 -6.44 -13.18 22.33
N PRO A 425 -7.01 -14.39 22.56
CA PRO A 425 -8.18 -14.57 23.44
C PRO A 425 -7.97 -14.04 24.86
N ILE A 426 -6.80 -14.27 25.47
CA ILE A 426 -6.51 -13.81 26.84
C ILE A 426 -6.47 -12.28 26.91
N ILE A 427 -5.83 -11.61 25.95
CA ILE A 427 -5.81 -10.14 25.88
C ILE A 427 -7.22 -9.60 25.66
N ALA A 428 -8.04 -10.26 24.84
CA ALA A 428 -9.43 -9.86 24.60
C ALA A 428 -10.25 -9.94 25.91
N ILE A 429 -10.18 -11.07 26.62
CA ILE A 429 -10.89 -11.29 27.89
C ILE A 429 -10.46 -10.26 28.94
N LEU A 430 -9.15 -10.05 29.12
CA LEU A 430 -8.63 -9.05 30.08
C LEU A 430 -9.09 -7.64 29.73
N SER A 431 -9.10 -7.32 28.44
CA SER A 431 -9.55 -6.01 27.95
C SER A 431 -11.04 -5.78 28.17
N ASP A 432 -11.86 -6.81 27.96
CA ASP A 432 -13.30 -6.72 28.14
C ASP A 432 -13.68 -6.58 29.62
N GLU A 433 -12.97 -7.26 30.51
CA GLU A 433 -13.23 -7.20 31.97
C GLU A 433 -12.78 -5.88 32.59
N SER A 434 -11.54 -5.45 32.28
CA SER A 434 -10.97 -4.23 32.86
C SER A 434 -11.44 -2.94 32.19
N LYS A 435 -12.01 -3.04 30.98
CA LYS A 435 -12.22 -1.91 30.06
C LYS A 435 -10.93 -1.17 29.69
N GLU A 436 -9.77 -1.78 29.91
CA GLU A 436 -8.46 -1.26 29.52
C GLU A 436 -7.89 -2.05 28.33
N LYS A 437 -6.79 -1.57 27.75
CA LYS A 437 -6.12 -2.24 26.62
C LYS A 437 -4.76 -2.74 27.07
N PHE A 438 -4.40 -3.95 26.65
CA PHE A 438 -3.16 -4.60 27.07
C PHE A 438 -2.34 -5.07 25.90
N ALA A 439 -1.05 -5.28 26.11
CA ALA A 439 -0.24 -6.00 25.16
C ALA A 439 0.58 -7.10 25.84
N ALA A 440 0.90 -8.13 25.07
CA ALA A 440 1.80 -9.20 25.49
C ALA A 440 3.16 -9.06 24.81
N LEU A 441 4.24 -9.31 25.54
CA LEU A 441 5.60 -9.39 25.02
C LEU A 441 6.22 -10.73 25.40
N PHE A 442 6.56 -11.55 24.39
CA PHE A 442 7.27 -12.80 24.58
C PHE A 442 8.76 -12.58 24.86
N LEU A 443 9.31 -13.28 25.85
CA LEU A 443 10.69 -13.13 26.33
C LEU A 443 11.35 -14.51 26.48
N ALA A 444 12.67 -14.60 26.27
CA ALA A 444 13.42 -15.81 26.61
C ALA A 444 13.46 -16.00 28.14
N GLN A 445 13.59 -17.25 28.63
CA GLN A 445 13.53 -17.59 30.06
C GLN A 445 14.43 -16.69 30.93
N ALA A 446 15.70 -16.53 30.54
CA ALA A 446 16.67 -15.75 31.30
C ALA A 446 16.32 -14.25 31.38
N GLU A 447 15.63 -13.71 30.38
CA GLU A 447 15.14 -12.34 30.34
C GLU A 447 13.84 -12.22 31.12
N TYR A 448 12.91 -13.16 30.92
CA TYR A 448 11.64 -13.26 31.64
C TYR A 448 11.85 -13.30 33.15
N ASP A 449 12.83 -14.07 33.64
CA ASP A 449 13.12 -14.17 35.08
C ASP A 449 13.61 -12.83 35.66
N LYS A 450 14.40 -12.08 34.89
CA LYS A 450 14.96 -10.78 35.29
C LYS A 450 14.03 -9.59 35.04
N PHE A 451 13.02 -9.76 34.19
CA PHE A 451 12.09 -8.71 33.78
C PHE A 451 11.20 -8.28 34.94
N ASN A 452 11.11 -6.97 35.17
CA ASN A 452 10.31 -6.34 36.23
C ASN A 452 9.89 -4.90 35.85
N ASP A 453 9.09 -4.24 36.70
CA ASP A 453 8.58 -2.89 36.45
C ASP A 453 9.69 -1.86 36.15
N SER A 454 10.85 -1.97 36.81
CA SER A 454 11.98 -1.06 36.58
C SER A 454 12.63 -1.23 35.20
N THR A 455 12.52 -2.43 34.61
CA THR A 455 12.94 -2.70 33.23
C THR A 455 11.92 -2.23 32.19
N PHE A 456 10.70 -1.90 32.61
CA PHE A 456 9.60 -1.49 31.73
C PHE A 456 9.05 -0.10 32.08
N ASP A 457 9.95 0.89 32.15
CA ASP A 457 9.61 2.31 32.37
C ASP A 457 8.75 2.58 33.63
N GLY A 458 8.78 1.69 34.63
CA GLY A 458 7.99 1.81 35.87
C GLY A 458 6.49 1.56 35.68
N LYS A 459 6.08 1.04 34.52
CA LYS A 459 4.72 0.55 34.33
C LYS A 459 4.57 -0.80 35.04
N PRO A 460 3.41 -1.07 35.64
CA PRO A 460 3.14 -2.37 36.22
C PRO A 460 3.17 -3.42 35.12
N VAL A 461 4.06 -4.39 35.27
CA VAL A 461 4.17 -5.55 34.39
C VAL A 461 3.71 -6.77 35.16
N VAL A 462 2.87 -7.58 34.54
CA VAL A 462 2.43 -8.85 35.13
C VAL A 462 3.01 -9.99 34.31
N LYS A 463 3.81 -10.83 34.96
CA LYS A 463 4.28 -12.09 34.38
C LYS A 463 3.09 -13.03 34.21
N PHE A 464 2.92 -13.63 33.03
CA PHE A 464 1.75 -14.48 32.79
C PHE A 464 1.62 -15.62 33.81
N ASN A 465 2.72 -16.24 34.22
CA ASN A 465 2.71 -17.30 35.24
C ASN A 465 2.27 -16.82 36.64
N GLU A 466 2.36 -15.52 36.91
CA GLU A 466 1.83 -14.92 38.14
C GLU A 466 0.34 -14.60 37.98
N LEU A 467 -0.06 -14.10 36.80
CA LEU A 467 -1.46 -13.83 36.47
C LEU A 467 -2.33 -15.09 36.60
N VAL A 468 -1.91 -16.22 36.03
CA VAL A 468 -2.68 -17.48 36.07
C VAL A 468 -2.83 -18.08 37.48
N LYS A 469 -2.00 -17.64 38.43
CA LYS A 469 -2.09 -18.04 39.83
C LYS A 469 -3.07 -17.16 40.61
N THR A 470 -3.53 -16.04 40.05
CA THR A 470 -4.49 -15.17 40.73
C THR A 470 -5.88 -15.77 40.68
N LYS A 471 -6.59 -15.78 41.82
CA LYS A 471 -7.97 -16.26 41.91
C LYS A 471 -8.90 -15.53 40.94
N LYS A 472 -8.71 -14.21 40.82
CA LYS A 472 -9.47 -13.36 39.89
C LYS A 472 -9.32 -13.78 38.42
N PHE A 473 -8.15 -14.24 38.00
CA PHE A 473 -7.95 -14.73 36.63
C PHE A 473 -8.52 -16.14 36.44
N GLN A 474 -8.43 -17.00 37.46
CA GLN A 474 -9.04 -18.33 37.45
C GLN A 474 -10.56 -18.28 37.42
N ASP A 475 -11.16 -17.28 38.04
CA ASP A 475 -12.62 -17.06 38.01
C ASP A 475 -13.09 -16.45 36.66
N LEU A 476 -12.16 -15.96 35.82
CA LEU A 476 -12.43 -15.27 34.55
C LEU A 476 -12.38 -16.20 33.32
N ILE A 477 -11.73 -17.36 33.46
CA ILE A 477 -11.62 -18.43 32.45
C ILE A 477 -12.56 -19.55 32.88
#